data_AF-A7SFB9-F1
#
_entry.id   AF-A7SFB9-F1
#
_cell.length_a   1.000
_cell.length_b   1.000
_cell.length_c   1.000
_cell.angle_alpha   90.00
_cell.angle_beta   90.00
_cell.angle_gamma   90.00
#
_symmetry.space_group_name_H-M   'P 1'
#
loop_
_entity.id
_entity.type
_entity.pdbx_description
1 polymer ?
#
loop_
_entity_poly.entity_id
_entity_poly.type
_entity_poly.pdbx_seq_one_letter_code
_entity_poly.pdbx_strand_id
1 'polypeptide(L)'
;MSWFFQNSLFHPYLSLQQIDLLKNPKVDSFVVGVSNALYCQQRNTAHVLVEVSKEKISIRDENLTRALTLSTADLRFTDYLVQHVTELKPSCLFTVGWDGSEEWIRAQFKLYILSLLSSIQHTGRLYLH
;
A
#
# COMPACT_ATOMS: atom_id res chain seq x y z
N MET A 1 -8.27 -8.22 -18.89
CA MET A 1 -7.99 -7.29 -17.77
C MET A 1 -8.44 -7.86 -16.41
N SER A 2 -8.31 -9.17 -16.12
CA SER A 2 -8.74 -9.74 -14.82
C SER A 2 -7.75 -10.71 -14.17
N TRP A 3 -6.52 -10.81 -14.68
CA TRP A 3 -5.59 -11.86 -14.25
C TRP A 3 -4.93 -11.58 -12.89
N PHE A 4 -4.93 -10.34 -12.40
CA PHE A 4 -4.37 -9.97 -11.09
C PHE A 4 -5.31 -10.22 -9.90
N PHE A 5 -6.60 -10.43 -10.13
CA PHE A 5 -7.62 -10.50 -9.08
C PHE A 5 -8.33 -11.84 -8.99
N GLN A 6 -7.82 -12.87 -9.69
CA GLN A 6 -8.40 -14.19 -9.56
C GLN A 6 -8.18 -14.65 -8.12
N ASN A 7 -9.29 -14.84 -7.38
CA ASN A 7 -9.32 -15.18 -5.96
C ASN A 7 -8.78 -14.10 -5.01
N SER A 8 -8.75 -12.82 -5.43
CA SER A 8 -8.39 -11.69 -4.54
C SER A 8 -9.62 -10.87 -4.16
N LEU A 9 -9.80 -10.55 -2.88
CA LEU A 9 -10.88 -9.69 -2.39
C LEU A 9 -10.40 -8.28 -2.10
N PHE A 10 -11.07 -7.28 -2.68
CA PHE A 10 -10.88 -5.88 -2.35
C PHE A 10 -12.19 -5.30 -1.80
N HIS A 11 -12.22 -5.01 -0.50
CA HIS A 11 -13.37 -4.36 0.14
C HIS A 11 -12.90 -3.11 0.89
N PRO A 12 -13.21 -1.88 0.40
CA PRO A 12 -12.80 -0.65 1.08
C PRO A 12 -13.39 -0.55 2.50
N TYR A 13 -14.50 -1.24 2.74
CA TYR A 13 -15.08 -1.44 4.05
C TYR A 13 -15.72 -2.82 4.16
N LEU A 14 -15.41 -3.56 5.22
CA LEU A 14 -15.98 -4.87 5.53
C LEU A 14 -16.72 -4.82 6.87
N SER A 15 -17.98 -5.24 6.87
CA SER A 15 -18.74 -5.38 8.11
C SER A 15 -18.30 -6.62 8.90
N LEU A 16 -18.48 -6.60 10.23
CA LEU A 16 -18.09 -7.73 11.08
C LEU A 16 -18.84 -9.02 10.73
N GLN A 17 -20.06 -8.93 10.19
CA GLN A 17 -20.86 -10.07 9.73
C GLN A 17 -20.25 -10.76 8.50
N GLN A 18 -19.47 -10.04 7.70
CA GLN A 18 -18.85 -10.54 6.48
C GLN A 18 -17.44 -11.10 6.71
N ILE A 19 -16.99 -11.21 7.96
CA ILE A 19 -15.65 -11.68 8.31
C ILE A 19 -15.37 -13.10 7.83
N ASP A 20 -16.40 -13.95 7.80
CA ASP A 20 -16.26 -15.34 7.38
C ASP A 20 -16.01 -15.47 5.87
N LEU A 21 -16.29 -14.42 5.08
CA LEU A 21 -15.89 -14.38 3.66
C LEU A 21 -14.37 -14.46 3.50
N LEU A 22 -13.61 -13.90 4.45
CA LEU A 22 -12.15 -13.91 4.41
C LEU A 22 -11.54 -15.26 4.80
N LYS A 23 -12.32 -16.12 5.47
CA LYS A 23 -11.91 -17.49 5.84
C LYS A 23 -12.23 -18.49 4.74
N ASN A 24 -12.86 -18.06 3.65
CA ASN A 24 -13.25 -18.95 2.57
C ASN A 24 -11.98 -19.43 1.84
N PRO A 25 -11.79 -20.75 1.66
CA PRO A 25 -10.61 -21.31 0.97
C PRO A 25 -10.50 -20.92 -0.52
N LYS A 26 -11.51 -20.25 -1.09
CA LYS A 26 -11.47 -19.68 -2.44
C LYS A 26 -10.83 -18.29 -2.50
N VAL A 27 -10.46 -17.71 -1.37
CA VAL A 27 -9.83 -16.39 -1.27
C VAL A 27 -8.35 -16.58 -0.97
N ASP A 28 -7.51 -16.30 -1.97
CA ASP A 28 -6.07 -16.47 -1.87
C ASP A 28 -5.38 -15.21 -1.31
N SER A 29 -5.97 -14.04 -1.55
CA SER A 29 -5.47 -12.76 -1.03
C SER A 29 -6.60 -11.78 -0.79
N PHE A 30 -6.40 -10.82 0.10
CA PHE A 30 -7.39 -9.77 0.32
C PHE A 30 -6.78 -8.47 0.82
N VAL A 31 -7.46 -7.36 0.53
CA VAL A 31 -7.24 -6.05 1.13
C VAL A 31 -8.60 -5.54 1.58
N VAL A 32 -8.76 -5.35 2.89
CA VAL A 32 -10.04 -4.96 3.49
C VAL A 32 -9.88 -3.81 4.47
N GLY A 33 -10.77 -2.83 4.38
CA GLY A 33 -10.91 -1.78 5.40
C GLY A 33 -11.85 -2.23 6.50
N VAL A 34 -11.45 -2.06 7.77
CA VAL A 34 -12.26 -2.40 8.94
C VAL A 34 -12.18 -1.27 9.96
N SER A 35 -13.30 -0.93 10.60
CA SER A 35 -13.36 0.06 11.68
C SER A 35 -13.46 -0.56 13.07
N ASN A 36 -13.73 -1.87 13.14
CA ASN A 36 -14.01 -2.55 14.40
C ASN A 36 -12.73 -3.13 15.03
N ALA A 37 -12.41 -2.70 16.24
CA ALA A 37 -11.26 -3.17 17.01
C ALA A 37 -11.28 -4.69 17.30
N LEU A 38 -12.46 -5.33 17.31
CA LEU A 38 -12.59 -6.78 17.44
C LEU A 38 -11.88 -7.53 16.30
N TYR A 39 -11.81 -6.94 15.11
CA TYR A 39 -11.07 -7.52 13.99
C TYR A 39 -9.56 -7.53 14.27
N CYS A 40 -9.04 -6.48 14.90
CA CYS A 40 -7.63 -6.38 15.29
C CYS A 40 -7.26 -7.45 16.33
N GLN A 41 -8.21 -7.90 17.16
CA GLN A 41 -8.01 -8.94 18.16
C GLN A 41 -7.99 -10.36 17.57
N GLN A 42 -8.66 -10.62 16.44
CA GLN A 42 -8.55 -11.91 15.74
C GLN A 42 -7.17 -12.03 15.07
N ARG A 43 -6.24 -12.70 15.76
CA ARG A 43 -4.82 -12.76 15.36
C ARG A 43 -4.56 -13.53 14.06
N ASN A 44 -5.47 -14.42 13.64
CA ASN A 44 -5.14 -15.43 12.62
C ASN A 44 -5.78 -15.19 11.24
N THR A 45 -6.45 -14.05 11.01
CA THR A 45 -7.15 -13.84 9.73
C THR A 45 -6.29 -13.14 8.67
N ALA A 46 -5.41 -12.21 9.08
CA ALA A 46 -4.62 -11.38 8.17
C ALA A 46 -3.12 -11.46 8.50
N HIS A 47 -2.28 -11.48 7.46
CA HIS A 47 -0.82 -11.48 7.60
C HIS A 47 -0.25 -10.09 7.95
N VAL A 48 -0.93 -9.01 7.54
CA VAL A 48 -0.53 -7.62 7.81
C VAL A 48 -1.73 -6.85 8.33
N LEU A 49 -1.53 -6.09 9.41
CA LEU A 49 -2.54 -5.21 9.99
C LEU A 49 -2.00 -3.77 10.02
N VAL A 50 -2.77 -2.84 9.45
CA VAL A 50 -2.45 -1.40 9.46
C VAL A 50 -3.48 -0.68 10.34
N GLU A 51 -3.05 -0.23 11.51
CA GLU A 51 -3.87 0.58 12.43
C GLU A 51 -3.59 2.06 12.17
N VAL A 52 -4.38 2.69 11.30
CA VAL A 52 -4.21 4.10 10.91
C VAL A 52 -4.31 5.04 12.12
N SER A 53 -5.24 4.79 13.05
CA SER A 53 -5.43 5.63 14.24
C SER A 53 -4.27 5.61 15.24
N LYS A 54 -3.39 4.59 15.18
CA LYS A 54 -2.21 4.46 16.04
C LYS A 54 -0.90 4.55 15.25
N GLU A 55 -0.99 4.84 13.94
CA GLU A 55 0.14 4.88 13.01
C GLU A 55 1.01 3.61 13.10
N LYS A 56 0.37 2.45 13.34
CA LYS A 56 1.06 1.19 13.63
C LYS A 56 0.81 0.17 12.54
N ILE A 57 1.90 -0.38 12.01
CA ILE A 57 1.89 -1.53 11.09
C ILE A 57 2.37 -2.76 11.86
N SER A 58 1.54 -3.81 11.88
CA SER A 58 1.87 -5.09 12.51
C SER A 58 1.93 -6.19 11.45
N ILE A 59 3.12 -6.71 11.20
CA ILE A 59 3.36 -7.85 10.32
C ILE A 59 3.32 -9.11 11.18
N ARG A 60 2.37 -10.00 10.90
CA ARG A 60 2.16 -11.25 11.67
C ARG A 60 2.85 -12.45 11.05
N ASP A 61 3.11 -12.41 9.74
CA ASP A 61 3.85 -13.45 9.03
C ASP A 61 5.31 -13.03 8.84
N GLU A 62 6.22 -13.77 9.46
CA GLU A 62 7.66 -13.52 9.38
C GLU A 62 8.21 -13.64 7.96
N ASN A 63 7.62 -14.51 7.13
CA ASN A 63 8.04 -14.71 5.73
C ASN A 63 7.82 -13.44 4.89
N LEU A 64 6.81 -12.64 5.24
CA LEU A 64 6.49 -11.38 4.58
C LEU A 64 7.42 -10.24 5.01
N THR A 65 8.16 -10.37 6.11
CA THR A 65 9.02 -9.30 6.64
C THR A 65 10.09 -8.88 5.64
N ARG A 66 10.73 -9.86 4.98
CA ARG A 66 11.77 -9.57 3.97
C ARG A 66 11.18 -8.88 2.74
N ALA A 67 10.00 -9.31 2.29
CA ALA A 67 9.32 -8.72 1.14
C ALA A 67 8.76 -7.31 1.42
N LEU A 68 8.40 -7.03 2.68
CA LEU A 68 7.88 -5.74 3.14
C LEU A 68 8.98 -4.77 3.59
N THR A 69 10.24 -5.18 3.53
CA THR A 69 11.36 -4.31 3.86
C THR A 69 11.53 -3.26 2.76
N LEU A 70 11.41 -1.99 3.12
CA LEU A 70 11.57 -0.87 2.20
C LEU A 70 13.00 -0.81 1.67
N SER A 71 13.13 -0.65 0.35
CA SER A 71 14.41 -0.40 -0.29
C SER A 71 14.90 1.03 -0.02
N THR A 72 16.20 1.28 -0.24
CA THR A 72 16.75 2.65 -0.14
C THR A 72 16.09 3.61 -1.15
N ALA A 73 15.66 3.12 -2.31
CA ALA A 73 14.93 3.92 -3.29
C ALA A 73 13.53 4.30 -2.76
N ASP A 74 12.87 3.36 -2.08
CA ASP A 74 11.52 3.56 -1.52
C ASP A 74 11.54 4.60 -0.39
N LEU A 75 12.56 4.53 0.47
CA LEU A 75 12.78 5.52 1.54
C LEU A 75 13.05 6.91 0.97
N ARG A 76 13.93 7.03 -0.04
CA ARG A 76 14.19 8.32 -0.71
C ARG A 76 12.95 8.90 -1.37
N PHE A 77 12.12 8.06 -1.99
CA PHE A 77 10.87 8.49 -2.61
C PHE A 77 9.88 9.00 -1.56
N THR A 78 9.74 8.30 -0.43
CA THR A 78 8.85 8.71 0.66
C THR A 78 9.32 10.01 1.32
N ASP A 79 10.61 10.15 1.60
CA ASP A 79 11.18 11.40 2.12
C ASP A 79 10.95 12.58 1.15
N TYR A 80 11.16 12.36 -0.15
CA TYR A 80 10.92 13.36 -1.19
C TYR A 80 9.46 13.83 -1.21
N LEU A 81 8.50 12.91 -1.12
CA LEU A 81 7.08 13.25 -1.05
C LEU A 81 6.74 14.06 0.19
N VAL A 82 7.18 13.59 1.37
CA VAL A 82 6.87 14.24 2.66
C VAL A 82 7.43 15.66 2.69
N GLN A 83 8.64 15.87 2.17
CA GLN A 83 9.25 17.19 2.09
C GLN A 83 8.36 18.17 1.30
N HIS A 84 7.93 17.80 0.09
CA HIS A 84 7.16 18.70 -0.78
C HIS A 84 5.75 18.96 -0.25
N VAL A 85 5.13 17.99 0.42
CA VAL A 85 3.80 18.16 1.04
C VAL A 85 3.89 19.04 2.29
N THR A 86 4.95 18.90 3.09
CA THR A 86 5.11 19.66 4.34
C THR A 86 5.63 21.08 4.12
N GLU A 87 6.40 21.31 3.06
CA GLU A 87 6.90 22.65 2.68
C GLU A 87 5.80 23.57 2.11
N LEU A 88 4.63 23.02 1.77
CA LEU A 88 3.46 23.77 1.32
C LEU A 88 2.84 24.58 2.48
N LYS A 89 3.47 25.70 2.85
CA LYS A 89 2.93 26.62 3.86
C LYS A 89 1.57 27.18 3.40
N PRO A 90 0.53 27.21 4.27
CA PRO A 90 -0.78 27.75 3.94
C PRO A 90 -0.78 29.27 3.66
N SER A 91 0.33 29.97 3.91
CA SER A 91 0.46 31.42 3.67
C SER A 91 0.74 31.78 2.20
N CYS A 92 1.00 30.81 1.32
CA CYS A 92 1.31 31.04 -0.10
C CYS A 92 0.08 30.82 -1.00
N LEU A 93 -1.12 31.15 -0.51
CA LEU A 93 -2.45 30.91 -1.12
C LEU A 93 -2.68 31.59 -2.50
N PHE A 94 -1.67 32.16 -3.15
CA PHE A 94 -1.82 32.82 -4.46
C PHE A 94 -1.00 32.21 -5.59
N THR A 95 -0.15 31.23 -5.31
CA THR A 95 0.41 30.38 -6.35
C THR A 95 -0.14 28.98 -6.14
N VAL A 96 -1.13 28.60 -6.95
CA VAL A 96 -1.60 27.22 -7.10
C VAL A 96 -0.43 26.43 -7.68
N GLY A 97 0.55 26.10 -6.84
CA GLY A 97 1.68 25.29 -7.20
C GLY A 97 1.19 23.88 -7.45
N TRP A 98 1.50 23.33 -8.62
CA TRP A 98 1.26 21.93 -8.90
C TRP A 98 2.01 21.06 -7.88
N ASP A 99 3.24 21.43 -7.51
CA ASP A 99 4.03 20.72 -6.50
C ASP A 99 3.32 20.63 -5.15
N GLY A 100 3.26 19.41 -4.59
CA GLY A 100 2.61 19.10 -3.32
C GLY A 100 1.07 19.05 -3.37
N SER A 101 0.43 19.29 -4.53
CA SER A 101 -1.01 19.06 -4.71
C SER A 101 -1.37 17.57 -4.81
N GLU A 102 -2.66 17.24 -4.70
CA GLU A 102 -3.13 15.85 -4.89
C GLU A 102 -2.76 15.31 -6.28
N GLU A 103 -2.89 16.13 -7.32
CA GLU A 103 -2.52 15.79 -8.71
C GLU A 103 -1.04 15.46 -8.83
N TRP A 104 -0.18 16.21 -8.14
CA TRP A 104 1.25 15.97 -8.11
C TRP A 104 1.59 14.67 -7.40
N ILE A 105 1.03 14.45 -6.21
CA ILE A 105 1.22 13.20 -5.46
C ILE A 105 0.83 12.02 -6.36
N ARG A 106 -0.34 12.09 -7.02
CA ARG A 106 -0.81 11.06 -7.96
C ARG A 106 0.16 10.82 -9.12
N ALA A 107 0.76 11.87 -9.68
CA ALA A 107 1.75 11.77 -10.73
C ALA A 107 3.06 11.13 -10.24
N GLN A 108 3.56 11.52 -9.06
CA GLN A 108 4.77 10.95 -8.46
C GLN A 108 4.61 9.45 -8.18
N PHE A 109 3.47 9.04 -7.61
CA PHE A 109 3.18 7.61 -7.41
C PHE A 109 3.10 6.83 -8.72
N LYS A 110 2.52 7.42 -9.77
CA LYS A 110 2.47 6.77 -11.10
C LYS A 110 3.87 6.54 -11.66
N LEU A 111 4.76 7.53 -11.55
CA LEU A 111 6.15 7.40 -11.98
C LEU A 111 6.91 6.36 -11.16
N TYR A 112 6.72 6.35 -9.84
CA TYR A 112 7.32 5.36 -8.95
C TYR A 112 6.93 3.92 -9.35
N ILE A 113 5.62 3.64 -9.50
CA ILE A 113 5.14 2.31 -9.90
C ILE A 113 5.67 1.92 -11.29
N LEU A 114 5.70 2.86 -12.24
CA LEU A 114 6.24 2.59 -13.58
C LEU A 114 7.74 2.26 -13.54
N SER A 115 8.52 2.98 -12.73
CA SER A 115 9.95 2.72 -12.54
C SER A 115 10.21 1.36 -11.89
N LEU A 116 9.38 0.97 -10.92
CA LEU A 116 9.42 -0.33 -10.27
C LEU A 116 9.15 -1.45 -11.27
N LEU A 117 8.09 -1.32 -12.08
CA LEU A 117 7.74 -2.31 -13.11
C LEU A 117 8.84 -2.44 -14.17
N SER A 118 9.42 -1.33 -14.61
CA SER A 118 10.55 -1.32 -15.56
C SER A 118 11.77 -2.05 -14.99
N SER A 119 12.07 -1.84 -13.70
CA SER A 119 13.19 -2.50 -13.02
C SER A 119 13.00 -4.02 -12.93
N ILE A 120 11.78 -4.48 -12.69
CA ILE A 120 11.44 -5.92 -12.67
C ILE A 120 11.58 -6.54 -14.07
N GLN A 121 11.12 -5.85 -15.12
CA GLN A 121 11.24 -6.33 -16.50
C GLN A 121 12.71 -6.49 -16.93
N HIS A 122 13.57 -5.51 -16.58
CA HIS A 122 15.00 -5.61 -16.85
C HIS A 122 15.67 -6.74 -16.07
N THR A 123 15.29 -6.90 -14.80
CA THR A 123 15.79 -7.98 -13.94
C THR A 123 15.42 -9.35 -14.50
N GLY A 124 14.17 -9.56 -14.92
CA GLY A 124 13.73 -10.81 -15.54
C GLY A 124 14.42 -11.15 -16.87
N ARG A 125 14.85 -10.14 -17.63
CA ARG A 125 15.59 -10.33 -18.89
C ARG A 125 17.06 -10.73 -18.66
N LEU A 126 17.66 -10.37 -17.51
CA LEU A 126 19.02 -10.75 -17.15
C LEU A 126 19.14 -12.19 -16.62
N TYR A 127 18.06 -12.82 -16.18
CA TYR A 127 18.05 -14.23 -15.73
C TYR A 127 17.76 -15.25 -16.85
N LEU A 128 17.62 -14.80 -18.09
CA LEU A 128 17.35 -15.66 -19.27
C LEU A 128 18.56 -15.78 -20.21
N HIS A 129 19.76 -15.43 -19.75
CA HIS A 129 21.02 -15.62 -20.48
C HIS A 129 22.09 -16.26 -19.59
#